data_AF-A0A8T2D0I7-F1
#
_entry.id   AF-A0A8T2D0I7-F1
#
_cell.length_a   1.000
_cell.length_b   1.000
_cell.length_c   1.000
_cell.angle_alpha   90.00
_cell.angle_beta   90.00
_cell.angle_gamma   90.00
#
_symmetry.space_group_name_H-M   'P 1'
#
loop_
_entity.id
_entity.type
_entity.pdbx_description
1 polymer ?
#
loop_
_entity_poly.entity_id
_entity_poly.type
_entity_poly.pdbx_seq_one_letter_code
_entity_poly.pdbx_strand_id
1 'polypeptide(L)'
;MAANFWNSSHYKQLLDPEEVDVVHDLDKERGISIDDFKLIKFHMSNHIMKLAQHIKVRQRVVATAITYMRRVYIRKSMVEFEPRLVALTCLYLASKAEESIVQARNLVFYIKRLYPDEYNKYELKDILGMEMKVLEALDYYLVVFHPYRSLSEFLQDAALNDVNMNQITWGIVNDTYKMDLILVHPPYRIALACIYIASVHREKDITAWFEDLHEDMNLVSHSFKSYSIIS
;
A
#
# COMPACT_ATOMS: atom_id res chain seq x y z
N MET A 1 0.71 -15.78 14.83
CA MET A 1 -0.04 -14.81 14.01
C MET A 1 -1.30 -14.45 14.76
N ALA A 2 -1.52 -13.19 15.13
CA ALA A 2 -2.81 -12.79 15.68
C ALA A 2 -3.89 -13.08 14.63
N ALA A 3 -4.91 -13.87 14.99
CA ALA A 3 -6.01 -14.19 14.08
C ALA A 3 -6.92 -12.98 13.82
N ASN A 4 -6.79 -11.92 14.61
CA ASN A 4 -7.55 -10.69 14.54
C ASN A 4 -6.64 -9.45 14.43
N PHE A 5 -7.14 -8.42 13.75
CA PHE A 5 -6.40 -7.17 13.53
C PHE A 5 -6.02 -6.47 14.84
N TRP A 6 -6.93 -6.42 15.81
CA TRP A 6 -6.79 -5.64 17.05
C TRP A 6 -5.67 -6.12 17.98
N ASN A 7 -5.27 -7.39 17.92
CA ASN A 7 -4.13 -7.90 18.69
C ASN A 7 -2.87 -8.06 17.83
N SER A 8 -2.91 -7.60 16.58
CA SER A 8 -1.80 -7.75 15.63
C SER A 8 -0.73 -6.68 15.80
N SER A 9 0.46 -6.96 15.28
CA SER A 9 1.50 -5.95 15.15
C SER A 9 1.11 -4.81 14.20
N HIS A 10 0.26 -5.09 13.20
CA HIS A 10 -0.20 -4.06 12.27
C HIS A 10 -0.97 -2.97 13.03
N TYR A 11 -1.91 -3.35 13.88
CA TYR A 11 -2.68 -2.38 14.67
C TYR A 11 -1.77 -1.51 15.55
N LYS A 12 -0.77 -2.12 16.20
CA LYS A 12 0.21 -1.41 17.05
C LYS A 12 1.15 -0.48 16.27
N GLN A 13 1.19 -0.59 14.95
CA GLN A 13 2.04 0.21 14.07
C GLN A 13 1.25 1.25 13.27
N LEU A 14 -0.04 1.42 13.54
CA LEU A 14 -0.76 2.55 12.99
C LEU A 14 -0.15 3.86 13.53
N LEU A 15 -0.05 4.84 12.65
CA LEU A 15 0.55 6.14 12.92
C LEU A 15 -0.52 7.22 12.97
N ASP A 16 -0.21 8.30 13.67
CA ASP A 16 -1.00 9.52 13.55
C ASP A 16 -0.76 10.17 12.17
N PRO A 17 -1.76 10.84 11.56
CA PRO A 17 -1.62 11.43 10.23
C PRO A 17 -0.40 12.37 10.08
N GLU A 18 -0.07 13.09 11.14
CA GLU A 18 1.05 14.05 11.19
C GLU A 18 2.42 13.37 11.12
N GLU A 19 2.52 12.10 11.52
CA GLU A 19 3.78 11.33 11.53
C GLU A 19 4.14 10.76 10.16
N VAL A 20 3.18 10.70 9.22
CA VAL A 20 3.39 10.08 7.90
C VAL A 20 3.99 11.05 6.89
N ASP A 21 3.72 12.34 7.06
CA ASP A 21 4.16 13.42 6.18
C ASP A 21 5.48 14.04 6.67
N VAL A 22 6.43 13.18 7.06
CA VAL A 22 7.75 13.58 7.54
C VAL A 22 8.84 13.08 6.59
N VAL A 23 9.76 13.97 6.25
CA VAL A 23 10.97 13.64 5.47
C VAL A 23 12.15 13.51 6.43
N HIS A 24 12.97 12.47 6.26
CA HIS A 24 14.15 12.24 7.08
C HIS A 24 15.20 13.35 6.85
N ASP A 25 15.97 13.73 7.88
CA ASP A 25 16.87 14.89 7.76
C ASP A 25 17.95 14.70 6.69
N LEU A 26 18.51 13.49 6.57
CA LEU A 26 19.41 13.12 5.47
C LEU A 26 18.80 13.32 4.07
N ASP A 27 17.50 13.09 3.91
CA ASP A 27 16.80 13.32 2.63
C ASP A 27 16.63 14.84 2.38
N LYS A 28 16.31 15.61 3.43
CA LYS A 28 16.24 17.09 3.36
C LYS A 28 17.59 17.70 3.01
N GLU A 29 18.68 17.21 3.60
CA GLU A 29 20.06 17.65 3.31
C GLU A 29 20.45 17.41 1.84
N ARG A 30 19.83 16.42 1.19
CA ARG A 30 19.97 16.16 -0.25
C ARG A 30 18.98 16.93 -1.12
N GLY A 31 18.17 17.80 -0.53
CA GLY A 31 17.19 18.63 -1.22
C GLY A 31 15.91 17.91 -1.60
N ILE A 32 15.62 16.73 -1.02
CA ILE A 32 14.35 16.03 -1.25
C ILE A 32 13.26 16.76 -0.46
N SER A 33 12.33 17.39 -1.19
CA SER A 33 11.15 18.01 -0.58
C SER A 33 10.11 16.97 -0.17
N ILE A 34 9.11 17.37 0.60
CA ILE A 34 7.98 16.51 0.93
C ILE A 34 7.19 16.07 -0.31
N ASP A 35 7.09 16.94 -1.31
CA ASP A 35 6.39 16.65 -2.56
C ASP A 35 7.19 15.66 -3.41
N ASP A 36 8.52 15.81 -3.47
CA ASP A 36 9.40 14.82 -4.11
C ASP A 36 9.26 13.45 -3.43
N PHE A 37 9.26 13.43 -2.10
CA PHE A 37 9.11 12.21 -1.32
C PHE A 37 7.78 11.49 -1.62
N LYS A 38 6.67 12.25 -1.66
CA LYS A 38 5.34 11.74 -2.05
C LYS A 38 5.35 11.21 -3.48
N LEU A 39 5.92 11.96 -4.43
CA LEU A 39 6.00 11.58 -5.83
C LEU A 39 6.86 10.34 -6.05
N ILE A 40 7.98 10.20 -5.35
CA ILE A 40 8.84 9.01 -5.40
C ILE A 40 8.09 7.79 -4.88
N LYS A 41 7.41 7.88 -3.72
CA LYS A 41 6.59 6.78 -3.19
C LYS A 41 5.50 6.37 -4.20
N PHE A 42 4.84 7.35 -4.82
CA PHE A 42 3.84 7.12 -5.86
C PHE A 42 4.44 6.39 -7.08
N HIS A 43 5.57 6.90 -7.60
CA HIS A 43 6.25 6.32 -8.75
C HIS A 43 6.71 4.87 -8.49
N MET A 44 7.30 4.62 -7.32
CA MET A 44 7.71 3.27 -6.92
C MET A 44 6.53 2.32 -6.72
N SER A 45 5.41 2.81 -6.18
CA SER A 45 4.18 2.00 -6.08
C SER A 45 3.71 1.55 -7.47
N ASN A 46 3.76 2.44 -8.47
CA ASN A 46 3.43 2.10 -9.86
C ASN A 46 4.41 1.07 -10.45
N HIS A 47 5.70 1.17 -10.15
CA HIS A 47 6.70 0.18 -10.58
C HIS A 47 6.40 -1.21 -9.99
N ILE A 48 6.07 -1.28 -8.69
CA ILE A 48 5.65 -2.52 -8.03
C ILE A 48 4.42 -3.11 -8.72
N MET A 49 3.38 -2.30 -8.93
CA MET A 49 2.13 -2.74 -9.57
C MET A 49 2.37 -3.26 -10.99
N LYS A 50 3.14 -2.53 -11.80
CA LYS A 50 3.42 -2.92 -13.18
C LYS A 50 4.28 -4.18 -13.25
N LEU A 51 5.33 -4.27 -12.44
CA LEU A 51 6.16 -5.48 -12.36
C LEU A 51 5.33 -6.68 -11.93
N ALA A 52 4.47 -6.52 -10.92
CA ALA A 52 3.59 -7.56 -10.40
C ALA A 52 2.67 -8.18 -11.47
N GLN A 53 2.16 -7.37 -12.41
CA GLN A 53 1.37 -7.85 -13.55
C GLN A 53 2.18 -8.78 -14.46
N HIS A 54 3.46 -8.47 -14.71
CA HIS A 54 4.33 -9.28 -15.56
C HIS A 54 4.75 -10.60 -14.91
N ILE A 55 4.97 -10.60 -13.59
CA ILE A 55 5.30 -11.81 -12.82
C ILE A 55 4.06 -12.60 -12.36
N LYS A 56 2.85 -12.07 -12.62
CA LYS A 56 1.55 -12.68 -12.35
C LYS A 56 1.32 -13.05 -10.88
N VAL A 57 1.69 -12.15 -9.96
CA VAL A 57 1.37 -12.31 -8.53
C VAL A 57 -0.02 -11.77 -8.19
N ARG A 58 -0.61 -12.25 -7.09
CA ARG A 58 -1.91 -11.81 -6.60
C ARG A 58 -1.85 -10.36 -6.10
N GLN A 59 -2.96 -9.63 -6.22
CA GLN A 59 -3.06 -8.24 -5.75
C GLN A 59 -2.70 -8.07 -4.27
N ARG A 60 -2.98 -9.06 -3.42
CA ARG A 60 -2.58 -9.04 -2.01
C ARG A 60 -1.06 -8.92 -1.83
N VAL A 61 -0.26 -9.60 -2.66
CA VAL A 61 1.21 -9.49 -2.64
C VAL A 61 1.65 -8.06 -2.96
N VAL A 62 0.99 -7.42 -3.93
CA VAL A 62 1.26 -6.04 -4.34
C VAL A 62 0.96 -5.06 -3.21
N ALA A 63 -0.20 -5.21 -2.58
CA ALA A 63 -0.61 -4.42 -1.43
C ALA A 63 0.37 -4.55 -0.26
N THR A 64 0.80 -5.78 0.06
CA THR A 64 1.81 -6.05 1.10
C THR A 64 3.15 -5.40 0.76
N ALA A 65 3.61 -5.51 -0.49
CA ALA A 65 4.86 -4.90 -0.96
C ALA A 65 4.85 -3.37 -0.82
N ILE A 66 3.77 -2.73 -1.25
CA ILE A 66 3.62 -1.27 -1.12
C ILE A 66 3.57 -0.87 0.36
N THR A 67 2.87 -1.64 1.19
CA THR A 67 2.80 -1.38 2.64
C THR A 67 4.19 -1.49 3.29
N TYR A 68 4.99 -2.49 2.92
CA TYR A 68 6.36 -2.62 3.39
C TYR A 68 7.20 -1.41 2.98
N MET A 69 7.17 -1.03 1.71
CA MET A 69 7.91 0.13 1.22
C MET A 69 7.54 1.40 1.99
N ARG A 70 6.24 1.64 2.22
CA ARG A 70 5.77 2.77 3.00
C ARG A 70 6.29 2.74 4.44
N ARG A 71 6.21 1.59 5.12
CA ARG A 71 6.76 1.42 6.49
C ARG A 71 8.27 1.62 6.56
N VAL A 72 9.03 1.14 5.57
CA VAL A 72 10.48 1.36 5.50
C VAL A 72 10.78 2.86 5.50
N TYR A 73 10.06 3.62 4.68
CA TYR A 73 10.28 5.07 4.54
C TYR A 73 9.75 5.93 5.68
N ILE A 74 9.03 5.35 6.65
CA ILE A 74 8.79 6.02 7.94
C ILE A 74 10.06 6.02 8.80
N ARG A 75 10.93 5.01 8.66
CA ARG A 75 12.08 4.80 9.56
C ARG A 75 13.44 5.03 8.93
N LYS A 76 13.52 5.04 7.60
CA LYS A 76 14.78 5.05 6.84
C LYS A 76 14.74 6.13 5.77
N SER A 77 15.89 6.77 5.55
CA SER A 77 16.06 7.76 4.49
C SER A 77 16.05 7.12 3.10
N MET A 78 15.51 7.82 2.09
CA MET A 78 15.60 7.40 0.68
C MET A 78 17.04 7.40 0.15
N VAL A 79 17.91 8.21 0.73
CA VAL A 79 19.33 8.27 0.40
C VAL A 79 20.06 6.99 0.79
N GLU A 80 19.78 6.45 1.98
CA GLU A 80 20.38 5.18 2.44
C GLU A 80 19.66 3.95 1.86
N PHE A 81 18.35 4.05 1.71
CA PHE A 81 17.47 3.00 1.23
C PHE A 81 16.93 3.37 -0.14
N GLU A 82 17.74 3.14 -1.17
CA GLU A 82 17.46 3.58 -2.54
C GLU A 82 16.08 3.06 -3.05
N PRO A 83 15.16 3.96 -3.49
CA PRO A 83 13.78 3.64 -3.83
C PRO A 83 13.57 2.47 -4.80
N ARG A 84 14.35 2.40 -5.88
CA ARG A 84 14.17 1.34 -6.88
C ARG A 84 14.50 -0.03 -6.31
N LEU A 85 15.57 -0.14 -5.55
CA LEU A 85 15.99 -1.39 -4.93
C LEU A 85 15.05 -1.80 -3.79
N VAL A 86 14.60 -0.86 -2.96
CA VAL A 86 13.64 -1.12 -1.89
C VAL A 86 12.32 -1.62 -2.46
N ALA A 87 11.80 -0.99 -3.51
CA ALA A 87 10.56 -1.41 -4.16
C ALA A 87 10.62 -2.87 -4.66
N LEU A 88 11.72 -3.24 -5.34
CA LEU A 88 11.95 -4.63 -5.79
C LEU A 88 12.05 -5.61 -4.62
N THR A 89 12.77 -5.22 -3.58
CA THR A 89 13.01 -6.05 -2.40
C THR A 89 11.73 -6.24 -1.58
N CYS A 90 10.91 -5.20 -1.46
CA CYS A 90 9.60 -5.30 -0.81
C CYS A 90 8.67 -6.25 -1.56
N LEU A 91 8.65 -6.22 -2.90
CA LEU A 91 7.88 -7.17 -3.70
C LEU A 91 8.38 -8.61 -3.53
N TYR A 92 9.70 -8.80 -3.50
CA TYR A 92 10.31 -10.09 -3.22
C TYR A 92 9.91 -10.63 -1.84
N LEU A 93 10.06 -9.83 -0.78
CA LEU A 93 9.70 -10.19 0.59
C LEU A 93 8.21 -10.47 0.75
N ALA A 94 7.36 -9.60 0.21
CA ALA A 94 5.91 -9.76 0.24
C ALA A 94 5.48 -11.06 -0.45
N SER A 95 6.13 -11.44 -1.57
CA SER A 95 5.82 -12.69 -2.25
C SER A 95 6.07 -13.91 -1.36
N LYS A 96 7.08 -13.85 -0.49
CA LYS A 96 7.37 -14.91 0.48
C LYS A 96 6.41 -14.89 1.66
N ALA A 97 6.14 -13.71 2.23
CA ALA A 97 5.24 -13.55 3.37
C ALA A 97 3.79 -13.95 3.05
N GLU A 98 3.35 -13.74 1.80
CA GLU A 98 2.01 -14.08 1.31
C GLU A 98 1.95 -15.47 0.63
N GLU A 99 2.98 -16.31 0.80
CA GLU A 99 3.05 -17.68 0.27
C GLU A 99 2.85 -17.78 -1.26
N SER A 100 3.25 -16.74 -1.99
CA SER A 100 3.19 -16.62 -3.46
C SER A 100 4.61 -16.41 -4.02
N ILE A 101 5.54 -17.27 -3.59
CA ILE A 101 7.00 -17.07 -3.74
C ILE A 101 7.39 -16.78 -5.18
N VAL A 102 8.07 -15.66 -5.40
CA VAL A 102 8.69 -15.30 -6.68
C VAL A 102 10.21 -15.39 -6.57
N GLN A 103 10.85 -15.97 -7.59
CA GLN A 103 12.31 -16.00 -7.66
C GLN A 103 12.86 -14.60 -7.96
N ALA A 104 13.81 -14.12 -7.15
CA ALA A 104 14.40 -12.78 -7.32
C ALA A 104 14.98 -12.54 -8.73
N ARG A 105 15.50 -13.59 -9.39
CA ARG A 105 15.98 -13.52 -10.78
C ARG A 105 14.90 -13.06 -11.76
N ASN A 106 13.65 -13.46 -11.54
CA ASN A 106 12.53 -13.07 -12.38
C ASN A 106 12.20 -11.60 -12.17
N LEU A 107 12.26 -11.10 -10.93
CA LEU A 107 12.05 -9.68 -10.62
C LEU A 107 13.05 -8.81 -11.38
N VAL A 108 14.34 -9.15 -11.31
CA VAL A 108 15.41 -8.44 -12.04
C VAL A 108 15.19 -8.51 -13.55
N PHE A 109 14.86 -9.69 -14.08
CA PHE A 109 14.63 -9.87 -15.51
C PHE A 109 13.49 -9.00 -16.03
N TYR A 110 12.32 -9.05 -15.40
CA TYR A 110 11.15 -8.31 -15.87
C TYR A 110 11.28 -6.80 -15.64
N ILE A 111 11.85 -6.35 -14.52
CA ILE A 111 11.99 -4.91 -14.27
C ILE A 111 12.98 -4.25 -15.24
N LYS A 112 14.10 -4.92 -15.57
CA LYS A 112 15.03 -4.43 -16.60
C LYS A 112 14.38 -4.35 -17.98
N ARG A 113 13.48 -5.29 -18.30
CA ARG A 113 12.74 -5.23 -19.56
C ARG A 113 11.71 -4.10 -19.60
N LEU A 114 11.10 -3.80 -18.46
CA LEU A 114 10.10 -2.72 -18.34
C LEU A 114 10.74 -1.32 -18.33
N TYR A 115 11.90 -1.20 -17.67
CA TYR A 115 12.57 0.06 -17.39
C TYR A 115 14.09 -0.12 -17.53
N PRO A 116 14.60 -0.36 -18.76
CA PRO A 116 16.01 -0.68 -18.98
C PRO A 116 16.93 0.40 -18.46
N ASP A 117 16.67 1.67 -18.77
CA ASP A 117 17.55 2.78 -18.41
C ASP A 117 17.66 3.00 -16.90
N GLU A 118 16.60 2.69 -16.16
CA GLU A 118 16.55 2.87 -14.71
C GLU A 118 17.09 1.67 -13.93
N TYR A 119 16.93 0.45 -14.46
CA TYR A 119 17.21 -0.77 -13.70
C TYR A 119 18.37 -1.61 -14.23
N ASN A 120 19.03 -1.24 -15.33
CA ASN A 120 20.08 -2.05 -15.95
C ASN A 120 21.22 -2.45 -14.99
N LYS A 121 21.52 -1.61 -14.00
CA LYS A 121 22.60 -1.85 -13.03
C LYS A 121 22.27 -2.87 -11.93
N TYR A 122 20.99 -3.14 -11.65
CA TYR A 122 20.62 -4.00 -10.52
C TYR A 122 20.79 -5.47 -10.86
N GLU A 123 21.31 -6.24 -9.93
CA GLU A 123 21.52 -7.67 -10.04
C GLU A 123 20.77 -8.42 -8.92
N LEU A 124 20.70 -9.75 -9.05
CA LEU A 124 20.12 -10.62 -8.03
C LEU A 124 20.71 -10.33 -6.63
N LYS A 125 22.04 -10.17 -6.57
CA LYS A 125 22.79 -9.96 -5.32
C LYS A 125 22.36 -8.68 -4.59
N ASP A 126 21.91 -7.66 -5.33
CA ASP A 126 21.49 -6.39 -4.72
C ASP A 126 20.16 -6.56 -3.99
N ILE A 127 19.22 -7.30 -4.58
CA ILE A 127 17.94 -7.63 -3.93
C ILE A 127 18.21 -8.45 -2.67
N LEU A 128 19.06 -9.47 -2.77
CA LEU A 128 19.39 -10.33 -1.62
C LEU A 128 20.15 -9.58 -0.52
N GLY A 129 21.04 -8.65 -0.90
CA GLY A 129 21.76 -7.80 0.05
C GLY A 129 20.88 -6.76 0.73
N MET A 130 19.85 -6.26 0.04
CA MET A 130 18.87 -5.33 0.60
C MET A 130 17.81 -6.04 1.46
N GLU A 131 17.60 -7.34 1.25
CA GLU A 131 16.57 -8.12 1.92
C GLU A 131 16.63 -8.00 3.45
N MET A 132 17.79 -8.27 4.04
CA MET A 132 17.96 -8.21 5.49
C MET A 132 17.74 -6.80 6.03
N LYS A 133 18.21 -5.77 5.30
CA LYS A 133 18.04 -4.37 5.70
C LYS A 133 16.57 -3.97 5.72
N VAL A 134 15.78 -4.42 4.75
CA VAL A 134 14.33 -4.15 4.71
C VAL A 134 13.62 -4.90 5.84
N LEU A 135 14.00 -6.15 6.12
CA LEU A 135 13.43 -6.90 7.25
C LEU A 135 13.68 -6.19 8.59
N GLU A 136 14.91 -5.71 8.82
CA GLU A 136 15.28 -4.93 10.00
C GLU A 136 14.50 -3.61 10.06
N ALA A 137 14.39 -2.88 8.94
CA ALA A 137 13.61 -1.63 8.90
C ALA A 137 12.11 -1.84 9.18
N LEU A 138 11.57 -3.03 8.90
CA LEU A 138 10.20 -3.42 9.23
C LEU A 138 10.03 -3.93 10.66
N ASP A 139 11.11 -4.04 11.44
CA ASP A 139 11.18 -4.75 12.72
C ASP A 139 10.58 -6.16 12.62
N TYR A 140 10.74 -6.81 11.46
CA TYR A 140 10.20 -8.14 11.15
C TYR A 140 8.66 -8.28 11.25
N TYR A 141 7.91 -7.16 11.28
CA TYR A 141 6.45 -7.18 11.29
C TYR A 141 5.87 -7.37 9.88
N LEU A 142 5.89 -8.62 9.43
CA LEU A 142 5.54 -8.99 8.06
C LEU A 142 4.04 -9.20 7.81
N VAL A 143 3.24 -9.46 8.84
CA VAL A 143 1.79 -9.70 8.65
C VAL A 143 1.08 -8.37 8.40
N VAL A 144 0.43 -8.25 7.25
CA VAL A 144 -0.39 -7.09 6.86
C VAL A 144 -1.84 -7.54 6.69
N PHE A 145 -2.75 -6.70 7.19
CA PHE A 145 -4.20 -6.87 7.04
C PHE A 145 -4.65 -5.88 5.96
N HIS A 146 -5.51 -6.33 5.04
CA HIS A 146 -5.92 -5.54 3.89
C HIS A 146 -7.45 -5.37 3.84
N PRO A 147 -7.94 -4.25 3.28
CA PRO A 147 -9.37 -3.94 3.15
C PRO A 147 -10.14 -4.97 2.32
N TYR A 148 -9.49 -5.71 1.43
CA TYR A 148 -10.14 -6.61 0.46
C TYR A 148 -11.08 -7.64 1.09
N ARG A 149 -10.74 -8.18 2.28
CA ARG A 149 -11.56 -9.19 2.94
C ARG A 149 -12.85 -8.59 3.47
N SER A 150 -12.72 -7.53 4.27
CA SER A 150 -13.86 -6.81 4.86
C SER A 150 -14.72 -6.13 3.79
N LEU A 151 -14.13 -5.73 2.66
CA LEU A 151 -14.85 -5.15 1.54
C LEU A 151 -15.99 -6.05 1.04
N SER A 152 -15.71 -7.33 0.81
CA SER A 152 -16.73 -8.26 0.32
C SER A 152 -17.85 -8.48 1.33
N GLU A 153 -17.51 -8.53 2.62
CA GLU A 153 -18.47 -8.68 3.72
C GLU A 153 -19.40 -7.46 3.80
N PHE A 154 -18.84 -6.24 3.74
CA PHE A 154 -19.62 -4.99 3.79
C PHE A 154 -20.46 -4.75 2.53
N LEU A 155 -19.96 -5.06 1.34
CA LEU A 155 -20.76 -4.92 0.11
C LEU A 155 -21.97 -5.86 0.11
N GLN A 156 -21.83 -7.05 0.70
CA GLN A 156 -22.95 -7.96 0.89
C GLN A 156 -23.96 -7.42 1.91
N ASP A 157 -23.48 -6.93 3.05
CA ASP A 157 -24.31 -6.38 4.12
C ASP A 157 -25.09 -5.12 3.66
N ALA A 158 -24.45 -4.25 2.88
CA ALA A 158 -25.07 -3.07 2.28
C ALA A 158 -26.06 -3.39 1.12
N ALA A 159 -26.24 -4.67 0.77
CA ALA A 159 -27.00 -5.11 -0.40
C ALA A 159 -26.49 -4.46 -1.73
N LEU A 160 -25.18 -4.22 -1.83
CA LEU A 160 -24.49 -3.61 -2.97
C LEU A 160 -23.56 -4.60 -3.70
N ASN A 161 -23.79 -5.90 -3.57
CA ASN A 161 -22.88 -6.96 -4.03
C ASN A 161 -22.97 -7.28 -5.54
N ASP A 162 -23.40 -6.34 -6.38
CA ASP A 162 -23.41 -6.54 -7.82
C ASP A 162 -21.99 -6.49 -8.43
N VAL A 163 -21.82 -7.08 -9.62
CA VAL A 163 -20.51 -7.22 -10.28
C VAL A 163 -19.87 -5.86 -10.53
N ASN A 164 -20.66 -4.86 -10.94
CA ASN A 164 -20.16 -3.55 -11.31
C ASN A 164 -19.71 -2.75 -10.07
N MET A 165 -20.47 -2.84 -8.98
CA MET A 165 -20.09 -2.22 -7.70
C MET A 165 -18.84 -2.87 -7.11
N ASN A 166 -18.76 -4.20 -7.12
CA ASN A 166 -17.56 -4.91 -6.67
C ASN A 166 -16.32 -4.48 -7.45
N GLN A 167 -16.41 -4.39 -8.78
CA GLN A 167 -15.28 -4.00 -9.62
C GLN A 167 -14.82 -2.56 -9.35
N ILE A 168 -15.74 -1.60 -9.28
CA ILE A 168 -15.39 -0.21 -8.99
C ILE A 168 -14.79 -0.07 -7.60
N THR A 169 -15.44 -0.65 -6.59
CA THR A 169 -14.97 -0.52 -5.21
C THR A 169 -13.62 -1.19 -5.02
N TRP A 170 -13.39 -2.34 -5.66
CA TRP A 170 -12.08 -2.98 -5.68
C TRP A 170 -11.01 -2.11 -6.36
N GLY A 171 -11.36 -1.42 -7.45
CA GLY A 171 -10.51 -0.43 -8.11
C GLY A 171 -10.11 0.70 -7.18
N ILE A 172 -11.09 1.32 -6.51
CA ILE A 172 -10.86 2.41 -5.54
C ILE A 172 -9.96 1.91 -4.40
N VAL A 173 -10.20 0.71 -3.87
CA VAL A 173 -9.34 0.11 -2.84
C VAL A 173 -7.90 -0.02 -3.34
N ASN A 174 -7.66 -0.44 -4.58
CA ASN A 174 -6.30 -0.51 -5.12
C ASN A 174 -5.65 0.87 -5.21
N ASP A 175 -6.43 1.90 -5.55
CA ASP A 175 -5.94 3.27 -5.61
C ASP A 175 -5.55 3.81 -4.23
N THR A 176 -6.15 3.33 -3.14
CA THR A 176 -5.74 3.72 -1.78
C THR A 176 -4.28 3.37 -1.46
N TYR A 177 -3.70 2.35 -2.10
CA TYR A 177 -2.28 2.01 -1.93
C TYR A 177 -1.33 3.00 -2.62
N LYS A 178 -1.82 3.91 -3.47
CA LYS A 178 -1.05 5.05 -3.96
C LYS A 178 -0.89 6.14 -2.89
N MET A 179 -1.65 6.04 -1.81
CA MET A 179 -1.63 6.94 -0.64
C MET A 179 -1.12 6.20 0.60
N ASP A 180 -0.90 6.94 1.69
CA ASP A 180 -0.43 6.38 2.96
C ASP A 180 -1.55 5.90 3.90
N LEU A 181 -2.79 5.77 3.41
CA LEU A 181 -3.97 5.43 4.22
C LEU A 181 -3.80 4.13 5.03
N ILE A 182 -3.07 3.14 4.48
CA ILE A 182 -2.81 1.86 5.15
C ILE A 182 -1.90 1.99 6.38
N LEU A 183 -1.18 3.10 6.53
CA LEU A 183 -0.36 3.38 7.71
C LEU A 183 -1.15 4.06 8.83
N VAL A 184 -2.26 4.72 8.51
CA VAL A 184 -3.00 5.59 9.44
C VAL A 184 -4.32 4.94 9.88
N HIS A 185 -4.97 4.18 8.99
CA HIS A 185 -6.31 3.68 9.23
C HIS A 185 -6.38 2.16 9.28
N PRO A 186 -7.23 1.60 10.17
CA PRO A 186 -7.61 0.19 10.10
C PRO A 186 -8.16 -0.18 8.71
N PRO A 187 -7.84 -1.38 8.20
CA PRO A 187 -8.28 -1.79 6.86
C PRO A 187 -9.80 -1.75 6.63
N TYR A 188 -10.61 -2.04 7.65
CA TYR A 188 -12.06 -2.01 7.51
C TYR A 188 -12.58 -0.58 7.25
N ARG A 189 -11.97 0.46 7.86
CA ARG A 189 -12.33 1.86 7.60
C ARG A 189 -12.02 2.28 6.18
N ILE A 190 -10.87 1.84 5.66
CA ILE A 190 -10.51 2.07 4.25
C ILE A 190 -11.54 1.40 3.33
N ALA A 191 -11.99 0.19 3.65
CA ALA A 191 -13.03 -0.50 2.87
C ALA A 191 -14.37 0.27 2.87
N LEU A 192 -14.84 0.70 4.04
CA LEU A 192 -16.05 1.53 4.18
C LEU A 192 -15.93 2.83 3.37
N ALA A 193 -14.79 3.52 3.46
CA ALA A 193 -14.52 4.71 2.65
C ALA A 193 -14.68 4.47 1.15
N CYS A 194 -14.11 3.36 0.66
CA CYS A 194 -14.18 3.01 -0.74
C CYS A 194 -15.61 2.69 -1.17
N ILE A 195 -16.40 2.00 -0.32
CA ILE A 195 -17.81 1.72 -0.57
C ILE A 195 -18.62 3.02 -0.68
N TYR A 196 -18.39 3.97 0.24
CA TYR A 196 -19.05 5.28 0.19
C TYR A 196 -18.71 6.05 -1.09
N ILE A 197 -17.44 6.09 -1.49
CA ILE A 197 -17.04 6.75 -2.74
C ILE A 197 -17.68 6.06 -3.95
N ALA A 198 -17.68 4.72 -3.97
CA ALA A 198 -18.30 3.94 -5.04
C ALA A 198 -19.82 4.16 -5.14
N SER A 199 -20.51 4.24 -4.00
CA SER A 199 -21.96 4.45 -3.94
C SER A 199 -22.32 5.84 -4.44
N VAL A 200 -21.59 6.88 -4.04
CA VAL A 200 -21.76 8.25 -4.55
C VAL A 200 -21.55 8.29 -6.07
N HIS A 201 -20.50 7.64 -6.57
CA HIS A 201 -20.22 7.56 -8.01
C HIS A 201 -21.31 6.79 -8.80
N ARG A 202 -22.01 5.87 -8.15
CA ARG A 202 -23.09 5.06 -8.74
C ARG A 202 -24.49 5.56 -8.39
N GLU A 203 -24.61 6.70 -7.73
CA GLU A 203 -25.88 7.28 -7.29
C GLU A 203 -26.71 6.30 -6.43
N LYS A 204 -26.04 5.53 -5.56
CA LYS A 204 -26.65 4.61 -4.61
C LYS A 204 -26.76 5.27 -3.23
N ASP A 205 -27.97 5.36 -2.71
CA ASP A 205 -28.20 5.80 -1.34
C ASP A 205 -27.93 4.65 -0.36
N ILE A 206 -26.98 4.88 0.53
CA ILE A 206 -26.58 3.95 1.60
C ILE A 206 -26.48 4.68 2.95
N THR A 207 -27.14 5.82 3.09
CA THR A 207 -27.07 6.66 4.28
C THR A 207 -27.55 5.91 5.52
N ALA A 208 -28.70 5.25 5.43
CA ALA A 208 -29.25 4.45 6.53
C ALA A 208 -28.31 3.31 6.95
N TRP A 209 -27.77 2.57 5.98
CA TRP A 209 -26.81 1.49 6.26
C TRP A 209 -25.55 2.01 6.96
N PHE A 210 -25.05 3.18 6.57
CA PHE A 210 -23.89 3.79 7.21
C PHE A 210 -24.18 4.31 8.63
N GLU A 211 -25.36 4.87 8.87
CA GLU A 211 -25.79 5.34 10.20
C GLU A 211 -25.86 4.18 11.22
N ASP A 212 -26.31 3.01 10.76
CA ASP A 212 -26.39 1.78 11.57
C ASP A 212 -25.00 1.25 11.99
N LEU A 213 -23.94 1.57 11.25
CA LEU A 213 -22.57 1.15 11.58
C LEU A 213 -21.93 1.95 12.72
N HIS A 214 -22.54 3.07 13.15
CA HIS A 214 -22.03 3.94 14.22
C HIS A 214 -20.57 4.42 14.03
N GLU A 215 -20.08 4.51 12.80
CA GLU A 215 -18.74 5.04 12.47
C GLU A 215 -18.80 6.54 12.13
N ASP A 216 -17.77 7.30 12.54
CA ASP A 216 -17.70 8.74 12.26
C ASP A 216 -17.26 9.02 10.81
N MET A 217 -18.23 9.46 10.00
CA MET A 217 -18.07 9.78 8.57
C MET A 217 -17.09 10.94 8.30
N ASN A 218 -16.83 11.80 9.28
CA ASN A 218 -15.92 12.92 9.09
C ASN A 218 -14.47 12.42 8.97
N LEU A 219 -14.08 11.42 9.75
CA LEU A 219 -12.72 10.86 9.71
C LEU A 219 -12.41 10.19 8.37
N VAL A 220 -13.42 9.58 7.74
CA VAL A 220 -13.27 8.85 6.48
C VAL A 220 -13.18 9.80 5.28
N SER A 221 -14.02 10.83 5.24
CA SER A 221 -14.08 11.78 4.13
C SER A 221 -12.92 12.77 4.10
N HIS A 222 -12.38 13.17 5.26
CA HIS A 222 -11.23 14.08 5.34
C HIS A 222 -9.96 13.41 4.82
N SER A 223 -9.73 12.13 5.14
CA SER A 223 -8.54 11.39 4.70
C SER A 223 -8.40 11.26 3.18
N PHE A 224 -9.51 11.28 2.43
CA PHE A 224 -9.48 11.31 0.96
C PHE A 224 -9.40 12.74 0.39
N LYS A 225 -9.96 13.73 1.09
CA LYS A 225 -9.98 15.15 0.65
C LYS A 225 -8.63 15.84 0.79
N SER A 226 -7.85 15.52 1.83
CA SER A 226 -6.54 16.16 2.08
C SER A 226 -5.53 15.96 0.95
N TYR A 227 -5.74 14.97 0.07
CA TYR A 227 -4.79 14.60 -0.99
C TYR A 227 -5.40 14.62 -2.39
N SER A 228 -6.63 15.14 -2.55
CA SER A 228 -7.27 15.39 -3.86
C SER A 228 -6.60 16.51 -4.67
N ILE A 229 -5.48 17.07 -4.18
CA ILE A 229 -4.72 18.16 -4.82
C ILE A 229 -3.70 17.62 -5.85
N ILE A 230 -3.54 16.29 -5.99
CA ILE A 230 -2.56 15.68 -6.91
C ILE A 230 -3.24 14.94 -8.09
N SER A 231 -4.45 15.35 -8.48
CA SER A 231 -5.07 14.94 -9.75
C SER A 231 -5.17 16.09 -10.72
#